data_AF-A0A7W1UQI8-F1
#
_entry.id   AF-A0A7W1UQI8-F1
#
_cell.length_a   1.000
_cell.length_b   1.000
_cell.length_c   1.000
_cell.angle_alpha   90.00
_cell.angle_beta   90.00
_cell.angle_gamma   90.00
#
_symmetry.space_group_name_H-M   'P 1'
#
loop_
_entity.id
_entity.type
_entity.pdbx_description
1 polymer ?
#
loop_
_entity_poly.entity_id
_entity_poly.type
_entity_poly.pdbx_seq_one_letter_code
_entity_poly.pdbx_strand_id
1 'polypeptide(L)'
;MKKSFHSFLVLILLSASSLAQSKMNFELALKNNSRSAELISVFVKGDINTIKQLTASVQGIYSYSAGDIAAVKIPSSALSIFVSNELIKRIEAYPPHFKPMNDTMLLNNNVIPVHAGQSPLAQAYDGAGVIVGVIDTGIDFSHPDLQDSLGNTRIRYLWDQMLPVDVNTPSYGYGQEWDSTGIDAGLAAAHNDIPWYGHGTHVTGVAVANGRASGTYKGVAPEADIIFVAFDFSSTNSSIMTDAVDYIYNKATLLGKPCVINASLGDYYGSHDGKDLQAQIISNMIDAQAGRAFVAAAGNAGDIPFHLGYTVTSDTNFTFFNSSGNLLLQMWADTSDFKNVDFSIGADKMTPYHSFRGNIPFSSIAPHLGVIRYDTLYNNGNRIGRMESYGDLIGGTYSMEYYIIPDSAAYNWRLITTGTGKFDCW
;
A
#
# COMPACT_ATOMS: atom_id res chain seq x y z
N MET A 1 42.55 11.07 -69.67
CA MET A 1 43.10 9.76 -70.08
C MET A 1 43.71 9.09 -68.84
N LYS A 2 43.74 7.76 -68.84
CA LYS A 2 43.96 6.88 -67.68
C LYS A 2 45.28 7.09 -66.92
N LYS A 3 45.18 6.80 -65.61
CA LYS A 3 46.17 6.41 -64.59
C LYS A 3 47.48 5.75 -65.08
N SER A 4 48.56 5.99 -64.33
CA SER A 4 49.76 5.14 -64.04
C SER A 4 50.97 6.09 -63.80
N PHE A 5 51.85 6.04 -62.78
CA PHE A 5 52.35 4.98 -61.91
C PHE A 5 53.21 5.61 -60.76
N HIS A 6 53.20 4.96 -59.58
CA HIS A 6 54.34 4.71 -58.66
C HIS A 6 54.70 5.67 -57.50
N SER A 7 54.06 5.37 -56.36
CA SER A 7 54.62 5.03 -55.03
C SER A 7 55.94 5.65 -54.55
N PHE A 8 55.87 6.33 -53.40
CA PHE A 8 56.85 6.14 -52.32
C PHE A 8 56.12 5.91 -50.99
N LEU A 9 56.35 4.73 -50.44
CA LEU A 9 55.80 4.22 -49.19
C LEU A 9 56.65 4.77 -48.03
N VAL A 10 56.08 5.61 -47.17
CA VAL A 10 56.68 5.94 -45.86
C VAL A 10 55.91 5.16 -44.80
N LEU A 11 56.61 4.23 -44.18
CA LEU A 11 56.13 3.37 -43.11
C LEU A 11 56.00 4.21 -41.82
N ILE A 12 54.78 4.63 -41.47
CA ILE A 12 54.49 5.22 -40.15
C ILE A 12 54.02 4.08 -39.25
N LEU A 13 54.88 3.69 -38.30
CA LEU A 13 54.53 2.84 -37.16
C LEU A 13 53.50 3.59 -36.29
N LEU A 14 52.22 3.30 -36.49
CA LEU A 14 51.17 3.65 -35.54
C LEU A 14 51.26 2.68 -34.35
N SER A 15 51.82 3.16 -33.25
CA SER A 15 51.61 2.53 -31.94
C SER A 15 50.13 2.66 -31.59
N ALA A 16 49.40 1.55 -31.68
CA ALA A 16 48.06 1.44 -31.09
C ALA A 16 48.22 1.45 -29.56
N SER A 17 48.14 2.62 -28.95
CA SER A 17 47.91 2.73 -27.51
C SER A 17 46.49 2.24 -27.24
N SER A 18 46.36 1.00 -26.76
CA SER A 18 45.10 0.55 -26.15
C SER A 18 44.80 1.48 -24.98
N LEU A 19 43.77 2.31 -25.08
CA LEU A 19 43.26 3.10 -23.96
C LEU A 19 42.84 2.10 -22.87
N ALA A 20 43.65 1.98 -21.81
CA ALA A 20 43.30 1.14 -20.67
C ALA A 20 42.00 1.67 -20.05
N GLN A 21 40.97 0.82 -19.99
CA GLN A 21 39.71 1.19 -19.37
C GLN A 21 39.94 1.42 -17.86
N SER A 22 39.63 2.62 -17.37
CA SER A 22 39.75 2.92 -15.93
C SER A 22 38.86 1.97 -15.12
N LYS A 23 39.46 1.29 -14.14
CA LYS A 23 38.73 0.44 -13.19
C LYS A 23 38.08 1.25 -12.05
N MET A 24 38.45 2.52 -11.88
CA MET A 24 37.92 3.43 -10.85
C MET A 24 36.92 4.42 -11.46
N ASN A 25 35.91 4.82 -10.67
CA ASN A 25 35.14 6.02 -10.93
C ASN A 25 35.91 7.29 -10.50
N PHE A 26 35.47 8.46 -10.99
CA PHE A 26 36.18 9.74 -10.83
C PHE A 26 36.49 10.08 -9.36
N GLU A 27 35.53 9.88 -8.46
CA GLU A 27 35.72 10.19 -7.04
C GLU A 27 36.79 9.32 -6.36
N LEU A 28 36.84 8.03 -6.68
CA LEU A 28 37.91 7.16 -6.19
C LEU A 28 39.26 7.54 -6.77
N ALA A 29 39.32 7.99 -8.02
CA ALA A 29 40.57 8.49 -8.59
C ALA A 29 41.10 9.73 -7.84
N LEU A 30 40.21 10.64 -7.41
CA LEU A 30 40.58 11.78 -6.55
C LEU A 30 41.09 11.32 -5.18
N LYS A 31 40.40 10.38 -4.52
CA LYS A 31 40.80 9.85 -3.20
C LYS A 31 42.07 9.00 -3.25
N ASN A 32 42.34 8.31 -4.36
CA ASN A 32 43.59 7.56 -4.55
C ASN A 32 44.81 8.50 -4.59
N ASN A 33 44.63 9.75 -5.04
CA ASN A 33 45.71 10.74 -5.05
C ASN A 33 46.03 11.33 -3.67
N SER A 34 45.08 11.34 -2.72
CA SER A 34 45.32 11.85 -1.37
C SER A 34 45.95 10.84 -0.41
N ARG A 35 45.97 9.54 -0.77
CA ARG A 35 46.65 8.43 -0.04
C ARG A 35 46.40 8.42 1.48
N SER A 36 45.16 8.61 1.90
CA SER A 36 44.77 8.56 3.31
C SER A 36 44.65 7.12 3.82
N ALA A 37 44.94 6.91 5.11
CA ALA A 37 44.66 5.66 5.83
C ALA A 37 43.17 5.49 6.19
N GLU A 38 42.32 6.47 5.87
CA GLU A 38 40.88 6.41 6.07
C GLU A 38 40.27 5.23 5.32
N LEU A 39 39.49 4.41 6.06
CA LEU A 39 38.69 3.35 5.49
C LEU A 39 37.51 3.92 4.72
N ILE A 40 37.46 3.69 3.42
CA ILE A 40 36.36 4.07 2.54
C ILE A 40 35.54 2.84 2.15
N SER A 41 34.22 3.00 2.14
CA SER A 41 33.31 1.97 1.62
C SER A 41 33.33 1.99 0.09
N VAL A 42 33.59 0.83 -0.52
CA VAL A 42 33.67 0.65 -1.96
C VAL A 42 32.96 -0.65 -2.37
N PHE A 43 32.38 -0.65 -3.57
CA PHE A 43 31.98 -1.86 -4.26
C PHE A 43 33.10 -2.30 -5.19
N VAL A 44 33.49 -3.57 -5.12
CA VAL A 44 34.52 -4.17 -5.97
C VAL A 44 33.89 -5.27 -6.79
N LYS A 45 33.97 -5.16 -8.12
CA LYS A 45 33.55 -6.18 -9.07
C LYS A 45 34.75 -7.00 -9.52
N GLY A 46 34.68 -8.32 -9.39
CA GLY A 46 35.77 -9.24 -9.72
C GLY A 46 35.59 -10.62 -9.12
N ASP A 47 36.67 -11.41 -9.10
CA ASP A 47 36.68 -12.69 -8.39
C ASP A 47 36.56 -12.48 -6.87
N ILE A 48 35.54 -13.07 -6.24
CA ILE A 48 35.20 -12.84 -4.83
C ILE A 48 36.31 -13.32 -3.88
N ASN A 49 36.95 -14.45 -4.17
CA ASN A 49 38.03 -14.97 -3.33
C ASN A 49 39.25 -14.03 -3.37
N THR A 50 39.58 -13.54 -4.55
CA THR A 50 40.60 -12.51 -4.74
C THR A 50 40.25 -11.24 -3.98
N ILE A 51 39.00 -10.77 -4.06
CA ILE A 51 38.57 -9.58 -3.32
C ILE A 51 38.73 -9.77 -1.81
N LYS A 52 38.31 -10.91 -1.25
CA LYS A 52 38.50 -11.23 0.18
C LYS A 52 39.96 -11.21 0.60
N GLN A 53 40.83 -11.84 -0.18
CA GLN A 53 42.27 -11.89 0.08
C GLN A 53 42.90 -10.49 0.04
N LEU A 54 42.59 -9.71 -0.99
CA LEU A 54 43.08 -8.33 -1.12
C LEU A 54 42.59 -7.46 0.04
N THR A 55 41.30 -7.56 0.40
CA THR A 55 40.73 -6.82 1.55
C THR A 55 41.43 -7.19 2.85
N ALA A 56 41.67 -8.48 3.13
CA ALA A 56 42.41 -8.90 4.32
C ALA A 56 43.87 -8.40 4.32
N SER A 57 44.53 -8.42 3.16
CA SER A 57 45.94 -8.00 3.03
C SER A 57 46.17 -6.51 3.35
N VAL A 58 45.13 -5.69 3.20
CA VAL A 58 45.18 -4.24 3.48
C VAL A 58 44.48 -3.88 4.80
N GLN A 59 44.23 -4.87 5.66
CA GLN A 59 43.49 -4.72 6.92
C GLN A 59 42.09 -4.08 6.72
N GLY A 60 41.50 -4.29 5.55
CA GLY A 60 40.16 -3.85 5.23
C GLY A 60 39.09 -4.79 5.79
N ILE A 61 37.85 -4.33 5.75
CA ILE A 61 36.69 -5.08 6.21
C ILE A 61 35.93 -5.59 4.99
N TYR A 62 35.81 -6.90 4.85
CA TYR A 62 34.90 -7.50 3.88
C TYR A 62 33.51 -7.58 4.48
N SER A 63 32.52 -6.91 3.90
CA SER A 63 31.15 -6.90 4.44
C SER A 63 30.32 -8.06 3.89
N TYR A 64 30.15 -8.12 2.57
CA TYR A 64 29.37 -9.17 1.89
C TYR A 64 29.66 -9.18 0.39
N SER A 65 29.14 -10.19 -0.32
CA SER A 65 29.11 -10.23 -1.79
C SER A 65 27.79 -10.77 -2.32
N ALA A 66 27.41 -10.30 -3.50
CA ALA A 66 26.34 -10.87 -4.31
C ALA A 66 26.84 -11.00 -5.75
N GLY A 67 26.81 -12.23 -6.30
CA GLY A 67 27.41 -12.50 -7.61
C GLY A 67 28.92 -12.22 -7.61
N ASP A 68 29.39 -11.47 -8.61
CA ASP A 68 30.79 -11.07 -8.78
C ASP A 68 31.11 -9.68 -8.17
N ILE A 69 30.28 -9.19 -7.25
CA ILE A 69 30.46 -7.88 -6.60
C ILE A 69 30.53 -8.06 -5.09
N ALA A 70 31.53 -7.44 -4.45
CA ALA A 70 31.67 -7.39 -3.00
C ALA A 70 31.62 -5.94 -2.48
N ALA A 71 30.96 -5.76 -1.34
CA ALA A 71 31.04 -4.55 -0.54
C ALA A 71 32.18 -4.68 0.46
N VAL A 72 33.16 -3.78 0.41
CA VAL A 72 34.32 -3.78 1.31
C VAL A 72 34.62 -2.38 1.83
N LYS A 73 35.28 -2.29 2.97
CA LYS A 73 35.88 -1.05 3.47
C LYS A 73 37.39 -1.22 3.42
N ILE A 74 38.10 -0.37 2.68
CA ILE A 74 39.55 -0.45 2.53
C ILE A 74 40.19 0.91 2.73
N PRO A 75 41.46 1.00 3.15
CA PRO A 75 42.16 2.27 3.19
C PRO A 75 42.19 2.89 1.79
N SER A 76 41.93 4.19 1.64
CA SER A 76 42.00 4.83 0.32
C SER A 76 43.37 4.69 -0.34
N SER A 77 44.44 4.61 0.46
CA SER A 77 45.81 4.30 0.02
C SER A 77 45.97 2.92 -0.64
N ALA A 78 45.06 1.99 -0.38
CA ALA A 78 45.07 0.63 -0.91
C ALA A 78 44.35 0.48 -2.26
N LEU A 79 43.68 1.52 -2.77
CA LEU A 79 42.93 1.46 -4.04
C LEU A 79 43.80 0.95 -5.21
N SER A 80 45.06 1.38 -5.27
CA SER A 80 46.02 0.95 -6.30
C SER A 80 46.30 -0.57 -6.31
N ILE A 81 46.29 -1.21 -5.14
CA ILE A 81 46.49 -2.67 -5.01
C ILE A 81 45.33 -3.42 -5.68
N PHE A 82 44.10 -2.93 -5.48
CA PHE A 82 42.90 -3.52 -6.07
C PHE A 82 42.86 -3.31 -7.59
N VAL A 83 43.13 -2.09 -8.05
CA VAL A 83 43.08 -1.75 -9.48
C VAL A 83 44.15 -2.50 -10.29
N SER A 84 45.31 -2.77 -9.70
CA SER A 84 46.42 -3.47 -10.36
C SER A 84 46.16 -4.97 -10.54
N ASN A 85 45.21 -5.56 -9.80
CA ASN A 85 44.90 -6.98 -9.91
C ASN A 85 44.00 -7.25 -11.12
N GLU A 86 44.42 -8.18 -11.99
CA GLU A 86 43.72 -8.51 -13.25
C GLU A 86 42.31 -9.09 -13.03
N LEU A 87 42.09 -9.78 -11.91
CA LEU A 87 40.79 -10.37 -11.55
C LEU A 87 39.82 -9.35 -10.95
N ILE A 88 40.28 -8.13 -10.66
CA ILE A 88 39.42 -6.99 -10.32
C ILE A 88 39.05 -6.27 -11.61
N LYS A 89 37.75 -6.25 -11.92
CA LYS A 89 37.19 -5.62 -13.12
C LYS A 89 36.83 -4.16 -12.89
N ARG A 90 36.33 -3.83 -11.70
CA ARG A 90 35.90 -2.47 -11.37
C ARG A 90 35.90 -2.24 -9.85
N ILE A 91 36.14 -1.02 -9.44
CA ILE A 91 35.95 -0.54 -8.07
C ILE A 91 35.24 0.81 -8.12
N GLU A 92 34.18 0.96 -7.32
CA GLU A 92 33.37 2.17 -7.29
C GLU A 92 33.02 2.57 -5.86
N ALA A 93 32.98 3.88 -5.63
CA ALA A 93 32.27 4.47 -4.52
C ALA A 93 31.51 5.68 -5.02
N TYR A 94 30.19 5.62 -4.93
CA TYR A 94 29.35 6.80 -5.07
C TYR A 94 28.82 7.15 -3.69
N PRO A 95 28.99 8.39 -3.23
CA PRO A 95 28.34 8.88 -2.03
C PRO A 95 26.84 8.70 -2.18
N PRO A 96 26.17 8.02 -1.24
CA PRO A 96 24.73 7.93 -1.27
C PRO A 96 24.13 9.33 -1.06
N HIS A 97 23.29 9.77 -1.99
CA HIS A 97 22.53 11.02 -1.89
C HIS A 97 21.03 10.73 -1.71
N PHE A 98 20.70 9.79 -0.82
CA PHE A 98 19.31 9.46 -0.53
C PHE A 98 18.62 10.67 0.12
N LYS A 99 17.42 10.98 -0.38
CA LYS A 99 16.56 12.03 0.16
C LYS A 99 15.12 11.51 0.20
N PRO A 100 14.33 11.87 1.23
CA PRO A 100 12.88 11.74 1.15
C PRO A 100 12.35 12.49 -0.08
N MET A 101 11.39 11.90 -0.80
CA MET A 101 10.87 12.44 -2.08
C MET A 101 9.44 13.01 -1.99
N ASN A 102 8.90 13.18 -0.78
CA ASN A 102 7.53 13.66 -0.57
C ASN A 102 7.41 15.20 -0.58
N ASP A 103 8.41 15.91 -1.11
CA ASP A 103 8.52 17.38 -1.12
C ASP A 103 8.02 18.03 -2.42
N THR A 104 7.64 17.23 -3.41
CA THR A 104 7.21 17.70 -4.75
C THR A 104 5.72 17.51 -5.04
N MET A 105 4.94 17.05 -4.06
CA MET A 105 3.52 16.73 -4.23
C MET A 105 2.71 17.92 -4.79
N LEU A 106 2.86 19.11 -4.22
CA LEU A 106 2.13 20.31 -4.67
C LEU A 106 2.48 20.70 -6.11
N LEU A 107 3.74 20.50 -6.51
CA LEU A 107 4.19 20.80 -7.87
C LEU A 107 3.61 19.78 -8.86
N ASN A 108 3.78 18.49 -8.57
CA ASN A 108 3.38 17.41 -9.48
C ASN A 108 1.86 17.32 -9.65
N ASN A 109 1.08 17.80 -8.68
CA ASN A 109 -0.38 17.86 -8.74
C ASN A 109 -0.93 19.24 -9.15
N ASN A 110 -0.08 20.17 -9.63
CA ASN A 110 -0.47 21.52 -10.05
C ASN A 110 -1.26 22.31 -8.98
N VAL A 111 -0.94 22.12 -7.70
CA VAL A 111 -1.60 22.81 -6.58
C VAL A 111 -1.09 24.25 -6.42
N ILE A 112 0.19 24.51 -6.75
CA ILE A 112 0.79 25.85 -6.63
C ILE A 112 0.01 26.91 -7.45
N PRO A 113 -0.33 26.68 -8.74
CA PRO A 113 -1.22 27.57 -9.49
C PRO A 113 -2.59 27.81 -8.83
N VAL A 114 -3.15 26.80 -8.16
CA VAL A 114 -4.45 26.90 -7.47
C VAL A 114 -4.36 27.82 -6.25
N HIS A 115 -3.31 27.66 -5.44
CA HIS A 115 -3.02 28.54 -4.30
C HIS A 115 -2.77 29.99 -4.75
N ALA A 116 -2.20 30.18 -5.94
CA ALA A 116 -1.95 31.51 -6.50
C ALA A 116 -3.15 32.11 -7.24
N GLY A 117 -4.25 31.37 -7.42
CA GLY A 117 -5.41 31.83 -8.19
C GLY A 117 -5.09 32.11 -9.65
N GLN A 118 -4.18 31.32 -10.23
CA GLN A 118 -3.80 31.51 -11.62
C GLN A 118 -5.00 31.27 -12.56
N SER A 119 -5.08 32.07 -13.62
CA SER A 119 -6.12 31.95 -14.64
C SER A 119 -6.23 30.51 -15.15
N PRO A 120 -7.44 29.93 -15.29
CA PRO A 120 -8.75 30.59 -15.33
C PRO A 120 -9.49 30.69 -13.99
N LEU A 121 -8.83 30.43 -12.85
CA LEU A 121 -9.48 30.51 -11.54
C LEU A 121 -9.91 31.95 -11.22
N ALA A 122 -11.08 32.10 -10.58
CA ALA A 122 -11.60 33.41 -10.20
C ALA A 122 -10.82 34.05 -9.05
N GLN A 123 -10.17 33.23 -8.23
CA GLN A 123 -9.37 33.64 -7.07
C GLN A 123 -8.42 32.51 -6.64
N ALA A 124 -7.56 32.80 -5.67
CA ALA A 124 -6.77 31.80 -4.96
C ALA A 124 -7.66 30.89 -4.11
N TYR A 125 -7.30 29.62 -4.01
CA TYR A 125 -7.97 28.65 -3.13
C TYR A 125 -6.93 27.92 -2.27
N ASP A 126 -7.12 27.93 -0.96
CA ASP A 126 -6.24 27.32 0.05
C ASP A 126 -7.02 26.52 1.11
N GLY A 127 -8.32 26.31 0.88
CA GLY A 127 -9.20 25.57 1.79
C GLY A 127 -9.85 26.43 2.89
N ALA A 128 -9.59 27.74 2.94
CA ALA A 128 -10.21 28.63 3.93
C ALA A 128 -11.75 28.50 3.90
N GLY A 129 -12.35 28.32 5.08
CA GLY A 129 -13.81 28.18 5.24
C GLY A 129 -14.36 26.77 4.99
N VAL A 130 -13.51 25.79 4.69
CA VAL A 130 -13.89 24.38 4.47
C VAL A 130 -13.42 23.51 5.65
N ILE A 131 -14.18 22.46 5.98
CA ILE A 131 -13.72 21.36 6.83
C ILE A 131 -13.07 20.27 5.99
N VAL A 132 -11.87 19.84 6.37
CA VAL A 132 -11.34 18.54 5.97
C VAL A 132 -11.60 17.55 7.11
N GLY A 133 -12.47 16.58 6.85
CA GLY A 133 -12.70 15.42 7.70
C GLY A 133 -11.66 14.35 7.42
N VAL A 134 -11.09 13.73 8.45
CA VAL A 134 -10.16 12.62 8.29
C VAL A 134 -10.59 11.45 9.17
N ILE A 135 -10.72 10.26 8.58
CA ILE A 135 -10.98 9.00 9.28
C ILE A 135 -9.72 8.14 9.10
N ASP A 136 -8.93 7.99 10.17
CA ASP A 136 -7.62 7.35 10.07
C ASP A 136 -7.12 6.85 11.45
N THR A 137 -5.85 6.51 11.59
CA THR A 137 -5.26 5.79 12.74
C THR A 137 -5.10 6.61 14.01
N GLY A 138 -5.21 7.92 13.89
CA GLY A 138 -4.92 8.89 14.93
C GLY A 138 -4.20 10.11 14.36
N ILE A 139 -3.94 11.10 15.20
CA ILE A 139 -3.28 12.33 14.80
C ILE A 139 -2.39 12.88 15.92
N ASP A 140 -1.15 13.24 15.58
CA ASP A 140 -0.32 14.10 16.42
C ASP A 140 -0.85 15.54 16.36
N PHE A 141 -1.88 15.81 17.14
CA PHE A 141 -2.49 17.14 17.25
C PHE A 141 -1.56 18.21 17.84
N SER A 142 -0.39 17.82 18.36
CA SER A 142 0.61 18.77 18.88
C SER A 142 1.53 19.33 17.78
N HIS A 143 1.46 18.79 16.55
CA HIS A 143 2.34 19.20 15.47
C HIS A 143 2.08 20.66 15.04
N PRO A 144 3.12 21.53 14.92
CA PRO A 144 2.93 22.96 14.63
C PRO A 144 2.21 23.26 13.30
N ASP A 145 2.27 22.35 12.32
CA ASP A 145 1.55 22.52 11.04
C ASP A 145 0.01 22.40 11.17
N LEU A 146 -0.45 21.85 12.29
CA LEU A 146 -1.86 21.66 12.62
C LEU A 146 -2.37 22.73 13.60
N GLN A 147 -1.54 23.72 13.92
CA GLN A 147 -1.87 24.86 14.76
C GLN A 147 -2.02 26.14 13.94
N ASP A 148 -2.76 27.10 14.48
CA ASP A 148 -2.91 28.44 13.91
C ASP A 148 -1.68 29.33 14.18
N SER A 149 -1.82 30.62 13.88
CA SER A 149 -0.73 31.58 14.07
C SER A 149 -0.39 31.89 15.53
N LEU A 150 -1.31 31.60 16.44
CA LEU A 150 -1.24 31.84 17.88
C LEU A 150 -0.86 30.58 18.67
N GLY A 151 -0.79 29.42 18.00
CA GLY A 151 -0.48 28.12 18.61
C GLY A 151 -1.70 27.33 19.05
N ASN A 152 -2.92 27.80 18.76
CA ASN A 152 -4.14 27.02 19.04
C ASN A 152 -4.33 25.96 17.97
N THR A 153 -4.98 24.85 18.31
CA THR A 153 -5.28 23.78 17.35
C THR A 153 -6.23 24.22 16.23
N ARG A 154 -6.00 23.75 15.01
CA ARG A 154 -6.95 23.83 13.88
C ARG A 154 -7.93 22.66 13.86
N ILE A 155 -7.77 21.70 14.75
CA ILE A 155 -8.69 20.57 14.93
C ILE A 155 -9.89 21.06 15.74
N ARG A 156 -11.04 21.16 15.08
CA ARG A 156 -12.29 21.60 15.70
C ARG A 156 -12.91 20.52 16.56
N TYR A 157 -12.79 19.27 16.11
CA TYR A 157 -13.26 18.08 16.83
C TYR A 157 -12.34 16.90 16.55
N LEU A 158 -12.05 16.13 17.60
CA LEU A 158 -11.33 14.86 17.57
C LEU A 158 -12.16 13.81 18.30
N TRP A 159 -12.53 12.73 17.60
CA TRP A 159 -13.14 11.56 18.21
C TRP A 159 -12.19 10.38 18.12
N ASP A 160 -11.79 9.83 19.26
CA ASP A 160 -11.00 8.61 19.32
C ASP A 160 -11.90 7.42 19.65
N GLN A 161 -12.13 6.55 18.66
CA GLN A 161 -13.01 5.40 18.78
C GLN A 161 -12.40 4.25 19.60
N MET A 162 -11.07 4.25 19.80
CA MET A 162 -10.34 3.18 20.49
C MET A 162 -10.37 3.32 22.01
N LEU A 163 -10.70 4.52 22.51
CA LEU A 163 -10.73 4.79 23.94
C LEU A 163 -11.99 4.24 24.61
N PRO A 164 -11.91 3.85 25.89
CA PRO A 164 -13.06 3.37 26.63
C PRO A 164 -14.09 4.48 26.83
N VAL A 165 -15.34 4.08 27.10
CA VAL A 165 -16.42 5.01 27.45
C VAL A 165 -16.06 5.87 28.66
N ASP A 166 -16.33 7.17 28.56
CA ASP A 166 -16.12 8.17 29.61
C ASP A 166 -17.17 9.30 29.48
N VAL A 167 -17.06 10.36 30.29
CA VAL A 167 -17.99 11.49 30.36
C VAL A 167 -18.13 12.25 29.04
N ASN A 168 -17.10 12.21 28.19
CA ASN A 168 -17.04 12.84 26.89
C ASN A 168 -17.28 11.86 25.73
N THR A 169 -17.88 10.69 26.00
CA THR A 169 -18.31 9.78 24.94
C THR A 169 -19.44 10.40 24.11
N PRO A 170 -19.32 10.45 22.77
CA PRO A 170 -20.38 11.01 21.91
C PRO A 170 -21.62 10.10 21.87
N SER A 171 -22.70 10.57 21.25
CA SER A 171 -24.01 9.89 21.22
C SER A 171 -24.01 8.49 20.57
N TYR A 172 -22.92 8.09 19.90
CA TYR A 172 -22.72 6.75 19.36
C TYR A 172 -22.44 5.69 20.45
N GLY A 173 -22.11 6.12 21.68
CA GLY A 173 -21.99 5.24 22.84
C GLY A 173 -20.64 4.57 23.02
N TYR A 174 -19.61 4.97 22.27
CA TYR A 174 -18.23 4.46 22.39
C TYR A 174 -17.20 5.53 22.00
N GLY A 175 -15.95 5.30 22.39
CA GLY A 175 -14.87 6.27 22.21
C GLY A 175 -15.02 7.51 23.09
N GLN A 176 -14.14 8.48 22.85
CA GLN A 176 -14.11 9.76 23.57
C GLN A 176 -13.90 10.90 22.57
N GLU A 177 -14.64 12.01 22.74
CA GLU A 177 -14.48 13.20 21.90
C GLU A 177 -13.93 14.42 22.65
N TRP A 178 -13.20 15.27 21.93
CA TRP A 178 -12.78 16.58 22.39
C TRP A 178 -12.98 17.62 21.29
N ASP A 179 -13.44 18.81 21.67
CA ASP A 179 -13.43 19.99 20.80
C ASP A 179 -12.07 20.72 20.87
N SER A 180 -11.90 21.77 20.08
CA SER A 180 -10.66 22.57 20.08
C SER A 180 -10.27 23.08 21.46
N THR A 181 -11.24 23.48 22.30
CA THR A 181 -10.96 23.98 23.65
C THR A 181 -10.43 22.87 24.55
N GLY A 182 -11.00 21.66 24.48
CA GLY A 182 -10.49 20.51 25.20
C GLY A 182 -9.10 20.08 24.73
N ILE A 183 -8.84 20.12 23.42
CA ILE A 183 -7.53 19.80 22.84
C ILE A 183 -6.47 20.80 23.32
N ASP A 184 -6.73 22.11 23.21
CA ASP A 184 -5.79 23.16 23.64
C ASP A 184 -5.56 23.16 25.17
N ALA A 185 -6.56 22.70 25.94
CA ALA A 185 -6.43 22.50 27.39
C ALA A 185 -5.69 21.20 27.77
N GLY A 186 -5.27 20.39 26.80
CA GLY A 186 -4.55 19.13 27.02
C GLY A 186 -5.43 17.97 27.49
N LEU A 187 -6.76 18.05 27.33
CA LEU A 187 -7.69 17.00 27.76
C LEU A 187 -7.62 15.75 26.86
N ALA A 188 -7.15 15.89 25.62
CA ALA A 188 -6.97 14.79 24.67
C ALA A 188 -5.64 14.02 24.85
N ALA A 189 -4.98 14.11 26.02
CA ALA A 189 -3.65 13.53 26.24
C ALA A 189 -3.57 12.00 26.12
N ALA A 190 -4.70 11.29 26.18
CA ALA A 190 -4.77 9.85 25.95
C ALA A 190 -4.68 9.48 24.46
N HIS A 191 -5.09 10.39 23.57
CA HIS A 191 -5.05 10.19 22.13
C HIS A 191 -3.62 10.25 21.59
N ASN A 192 -3.30 9.38 20.62
CA ASN A 192 -2.02 9.40 19.91
C ASN A 192 -2.12 8.63 18.59
N ASP A 193 -1.10 8.77 17.73
CA ASP A 193 -0.98 8.08 16.44
C ASP A 193 0.23 7.13 16.38
N ILE A 194 0.74 6.73 17.56
CA ILE A 194 1.99 5.95 17.67
C ILE A 194 1.82 4.50 17.19
N PRO A 195 0.75 3.75 17.54
CA PRO A 195 0.58 2.35 17.16
C PRO A 195 0.66 2.10 15.65
N TRP A 196 0.35 3.13 14.85
CA TRP A 196 0.30 3.06 13.39
C TRP A 196 1.37 3.91 12.70
N TYR A 197 2.45 4.25 13.42
CA TYR A 197 3.62 4.95 12.88
C TYR A 197 3.32 6.32 12.26
N GLY A 198 2.28 7.02 12.75
CA GLY A 198 1.95 8.35 12.25
C GLY A 198 1.17 8.37 10.93
N HIS A 199 0.48 7.28 10.55
CA HIS A 199 -0.23 7.19 9.27
C HIS A 199 -1.28 8.31 9.12
N GLY A 200 -2.19 8.47 10.09
CA GLY A 200 -3.21 9.51 10.07
C GLY A 200 -2.64 10.94 10.17
N THR A 201 -1.54 11.12 10.90
CA THR A 201 -0.77 12.37 10.93
C THR A 201 -0.20 12.72 9.57
N HIS A 202 0.39 11.74 8.87
CA HIS A 202 0.93 11.91 7.52
C HIS A 202 -0.16 12.25 6.50
N VAL A 203 -1.26 11.48 6.50
CA VAL A 203 -2.45 11.70 5.66
C VAL A 203 -3.01 13.11 5.88
N THR A 204 -3.19 13.51 7.14
CA THR A 204 -3.69 14.84 7.47
C THR A 204 -2.71 15.92 7.01
N GLY A 205 -1.41 15.74 7.20
CA GLY A 205 -0.38 16.68 6.75
C GLY A 205 -0.43 16.93 5.24
N VAL A 206 -0.57 15.87 4.42
CA VAL A 206 -0.74 16.01 2.95
C VAL A 206 -1.95 16.86 2.61
N ALA A 207 -3.06 16.69 3.34
CA ALA A 207 -4.28 17.44 3.10
C ALA A 207 -4.20 18.89 3.58
N VAL A 208 -3.72 19.18 4.80
CA VAL A 208 -3.98 20.47 5.46
C VAL A 208 -2.78 21.12 6.16
N ALA A 209 -1.57 20.56 6.10
CA ALA A 209 -0.41 21.18 6.74
C ALA A 209 -0.23 22.63 6.26
N ASN A 210 -0.10 23.58 7.17
CA ASN A 210 0.13 24.98 6.79
C ASN A 210 1.61 25.32 6.58
N GLY A 211 2.52 24.36 6.85
CA GLY A 211 3.95 24.48 6.66
C GLY A 211 4.67 25.37 7.66
N ARG A 212 4.05 25.74 8.79
CA ARG A 212 4.65 26.58 9.83
C ARG A 212 5.84 25.92 10.56
N ALA A 213 5.88 24.59 10.63
CA ALA A 213 6.95 23.84 11.29
C ALA A 213 8.29 23.97 10.56
N SER A 214 8.28 24.02 9.22
CA SER A 214 9.50 24.00 8.38
C SER A 214 9.61 25.17 7.41
N GLY A 215 8.53 25.92 7.19
CA GLY A 215 8.40 26.91 6.12
C GLY A 215 8.29 26.34 4.71
N THR A 216 8.33 25.00 4.54
CA THR A 216 8.49 24.35 3.23
C THR A 216 7.36 23.37 2.92
N TYR A 217 6.96 22.53 3.88
CA TYR A 217 6.02 21.43 3.63
C TYR A 217 4.58 21.85 3.89
N LYS A 218 3.88 22.25 2.83
CA LYS A 218 2.48 22.68 2.86
C LYS A 218 1.58 21.60 2.22
N GLY A 219 0.42 21.36 2.82
CA GLY A 219 -0.63 20.51 2.27
C GLY A 219 -1.45 21.23 1.20
N VAL A 220 -2.46 20.53 0.66
CA VAL A 220 -3.31 21.02 -0.44
C VAL A 220 -4.28 22.12 0.01
N ALA A 221 -4.87 21.98 1.21
CA ALA A 221 -5.85 22.88 1.80
C ALA A 221 -5.33 23.45 3.15
N PRO A 222 -4.25 24.23 3.13
CA PRO A 222 -3.52 24.66 4.32
C PRO A 222 -4.28 25.58 5.28
N GLU A 223 -5.40 26.16 4.86
CA GLU A 223 -6.23 27.03 5.71
C GLU A 223 -7.58 26.38 6.08
N ALA A 224 -7.76 25.08 5.77
CA ALA A 224 -8.95 24.35 6.17
C ALA A 224 -8.98 24.08 7.68
N ASP A 225 -10.18 23.99 8.24
CA ASP A 225 -10.37 23.46 9.59
C ASP A 225 -10.43 21.93 9.55
N ILE A 226 -10.09 21.28 10.66
CA ILE A 226 -9.95 19.82 10.70
C ILE A 226 -11.01 19.22 11.61
N ILE A 227 -11.64 18.14 11.18
CA ILE A 227 -12.36 17.22 12.07
C ILE A 227 -11.73 15.85 11.89
N PHE A 228 -11.35 15.21 12.98
CA PHE A 228 -10.61 13.96 12.95
C PHE A 228 -11.34 12.86 13.70
N VAL A 229 -11.36 11.66 13.13
CA VAL A 229 -11.80 10.42 13.77
C VAL A 229 -10.65 9.43 13.77
N ALA A 230 -10.16 9.07 14.97
CA ALA A 230 -9.24 7.97 15.15
C ALA A 230 -10.04 6.66 15.15
N PHE A 231 -9.86 5.88 14.09
CA PHE A 231 -10.66 4.71 13.76
C PHE A 231 -10.17 3.46 14.52
N ASP A 232 -11.09 2.71 15.11
CA ASP A 232 -10.77 1.44 15.74
C ASP A 232 -10.81 0.29 14.72
N PHE A 233 -9.64 -0.03 14.17
CA PHE A 233 -9.42 -1.15 13.23
C PHE A 233 -9.68 -2.54 13.84
N SER A 234 -9.86 -2.65 15.16
CA SER A 234 -10.18 -3.90 15.84
C SER A 234 -11.67 -4.06 16.14
N SER A 235 -12.47 -3.04 15.85
CA SER A 235 -13.89 -3.04 16.15
C SER A 235 -14.66 -4.10 15.37
N THR A 236 -15.64 -4.69 16.04
CA THR A 236 -16.64 -5.59 15.41
C THR A 236 -17.97 -4.88 15.16
N ASN A 237 -18.05 -3.57 15.46
CA ASN A 237 -19.24 -2.77 15.19
C ASN A 237 -19.37 -2.49 13.68
N SER A 238 -20.37 -3.07 13.02
CA SER A 238 -20.60 -2.90 11.59
C SER A 238 -20.90 -1.46 11.16
N SER A 239 -21.36 -0.58 12.07
CA SER A 239 -21.65 0.82 11.76
C SER A 239 -20.46 1.76 11.98
N ILE A 240 -19.32 1.28 12.47
CA ILE A 240 -18.23 2.16 12.92
C ILE A 240 -17.75 3.17 11.87
N MET A 241 -17.72 2.78 10.60
CA MET A 241 -17.39 3.66 9.47
C MET A 241 -18.48 4.69 9.21
N THR A 242 -19.75 4.27 9.19
CA THR A 242 -20.87 5.18 8.93
C THR A 242 -21.10 6.15 10.09
N ASP A 243 -20.80 5.72 11.32
CA ASP A 243 -20.83 6.55 12.51
C ASP A 243 -19.75 7.65 12.43
N ALA A 244 -18.55 7.33 11.93
CA ALA A 244 -17.49 8.31 11.68
C ALA A 244 -17.89 9.34 10.61
N VAL A 245 -18.54 8.90 9.53
CA VAL A 245 -19.02 9.78 8.45
C VAL A 245 -20.13 10.71 8.97
N ASP A 246 -21.12 10.16 9.66
CA ASP A 246 -22.22 10.92 10.27
C ASP A 246 -21.67 11.94 11.27
N TYR A 247 -20.73 11.52 12.13
CA TYR A 247 -20.06 12.38 13.10
C TYR A 247 -19.44 13.61 12.43
N ILE A 248 -18.59 13.40 11.43
CA ILE A 248 -17.86 14.48 10.78
C ILE A 248 -18.84 15.45 10.09
N TYR A 249 -19.81 14.93 9.33
CA TYR A 249 -20.76 15.78 8.63
C TYR A 249 -21.67 16.56 9.58
N ASN A 250 -22.10 15.97 10.70
CA ASN A 250 -22.92 16.66 11.68
C ASN A 250 -22.13 17.76 12.40
N LYS A 251 -20.88 17.50 12.78
CA LYS A 251 -20.00 18.52 13.36
C LYS A 251 -19.66 19.63 12.36
N ALA A 252 -19.43 19.31 11.09
CA ALA A 252 -19.25 20.35 10.05
C ALA A 252 -20.50 21.19 9.83
N THR A 253 -21.69 20.57 9.90
CA THR A 253 -22.99 21.26 9.82
C THR A 253 -23.20 22.20 11.02
N LEU A 254 -22.84 21.76 12.22
CA LEU A 254 -22.84 22.59 13.43
C LEU A 254 -21.97 23.84 13.27
N LEU A 255 -20.83 23.71 12.60
CA LEU A 255 -19.90 24.80 12.29
C LEU A 255 -20.34 25.65 11.09
N GLY A 256 -21.39 25.26 10.37
CA GLY A 256 -21.91 25.96 9.20
C GLY A 256 -20.96 25.95 7.99
N LYS A 257 -20.14 24.89 7.83
CA LYS A 257 -19.10 24.80 6.80
C LYS A 257 -19.30 23.63 5.84
N PRO A 258 -18.94 23.77 4.55
CA PRO A 258 -18.80 22.64 3.64
C PRO A 258 -17.71 21.68 4.16
N CYS A 259 -17.82 20.40 3.80
CA CYS A 259 -16.97 19.35 4.33
C CYS A 259 -16.55 18.34 3.26
N VAL A 260 -15.26 18.06 3.20
CA VAL A 260 -14.70 16.96 2.41
C VAL A 260 -14.10 15.96 3.39
N ILE A 261 -14.60 14.73 3.40
CA ILE A 261 -14.04 13.64 4.19
C ILE A 261 -13.01 12.88 3.35
N ASN A 262 -11.85 12.61 3.93
CA ASN A 262 -10.88 11.65 3.43
C ASN A 262 -10.85 10.41 4.35
N ALA A 263 -11.04 9.24 3.75
CA ALA A 263 -10.83 7.95 4.40
C ALA A 263 -9.70 7.21 3.67
N SER A 264 -8.52 7.16 4.28
CA SER A 264 -7.35 6.45 3.75
C SER A 264 -7.24 5.05 4.34
N LEU A 265 -8.39 4.36 4.41
CA LEU A 265 -8.55 3.01 4.93
C LEU A 265 -9.72 2.31 4.23
N GLY A 266 -9.79 0.99 4.34
CA GLY A 266 -10.85 0.16 3.78
C GLY A 266 -10.60 -1.32 3.98
N ASP A 267 -11.52 -2.16 3.51
CA ASP A 267 -11.37 -3.60 3.44
C ASP A 267 -11.68 -4.10 2.02
N TYR A 268 -11.60 -5.43 1.82
CA TYR A 268 -11.81 -6.07 0.52
C TYR A 268 -13.01 -7.02 0.53
N TYR A 269 -13.96 -6.83 1.45
CA TYR A 269 -15.12 -7.70 1.58
C TYR A 269 -16.35 -7.09 0.91
N GLY A 270 -17.23 -7.95 0.42
CA GLY A 270 -18.49 -7.55 -0.23
C GLY A 270 -18.41 -7.48 -1.76
N SER A 271 -19.47 -6.94 -2.37
CA SER A 271 -19.70 -6.99 -3.82
C SER A 271 -18.83 -6.06 -4.65
N HIS A 272 -18.27 -5.00 -4.04
CA HIS A 272 -17.54 -3.92 -4.71
C HIS A 272 -18.33 -3.17 -5.79
N ASP A 273 -19.66 -3.32 -5.83
CA ASP A 273 -20.56 -2.64 -6.80
C ASP A 273 -21.21 -1.37 -6.23
N GLY A 274 -20.88 -1.02 -4.97
CA GLY A 274 -21.42 0.16 -4.27
C GLY A 274 -22.89 0.05 -3.89
N LYS A 275 -23.50 -1.14 -4.01
CA LYS A 275 -24.90 -1.40 -3.63
C LYS A 275 -25.05 -1.95 -2.22
N ASP A 276 -23.98 -2.18 -1.48
CA ASP A 276 -24.09 -2.54 -0.07
C ASP A 276 -24.67 -1.37 0.75
N LEU A 277 -25.26 -1.67 1.91
CA LEU A 277 -25.96 -0.66 2.70
C LEU A 277 -25.01 0.38 3.32
N GLN A 278 -23.72 0.04 3.52
CA GLN A 278 -22.73 0.97 4.03
C GLN A 278 -22.41 2.03 2.98
N ALA A 279 -22.18 1.63 1.72
CA ALA A 279 -22.02 2.55 0.60
C ALA A 279 -23.27 3.42 0.37
N GLN A 280 -24.46 2.82 0.40
CA GLN A 280 -25.72 3.55 0.19
C GLN A 280 -25.98 4.60 1.27
N ILE A 281 -25.75 4.29 2.56
CA ILE A 281 -25.97 5.28 3.62
C ILE A 281 -24.95 6.42 3.55
N ILE A 282 -23.69 6.14 3.17
CA ILE A 282 -22.68 7.18 2.91
C ILE A 282 -23.11 8.07 1.74
N SER A 283 -23.59 7.49 0.64
CA SER A 283 -24.14 8.25 -0.50
C SER A 283 -25.29 9.15 -0.06
N ASN A 284 -26.24 8.61 0.71
CA ASN A 284 -27.37 9.39 1.22
C ASN A 284 -26.91 10.55 2.13
N MET A 285 -25.87 10.35 2.95
CA MET A 285 -25.30 11.41 3.79
C MET A 285 -24.60 12.51 2.98
N ILE A 286 -23.99 12.17 1.85
CA ILE A 286 -23.41 13.14 0.91
C ILE A 286 -24.54 13.95 0.26
N ASP A 287 -25.56 13.27 -0.28
CA ASP A 287 -26.67 13.91 -1.00
C ASP A 287 -27.59 14.75 -0.10
N ALA A 288 -27.63 14.45 1.21
CA ALA A 288 -28.47 15.15 2.17
C ALA A 288 -28.16 16.65 2.31
N GLN A 289 -26.96 17.11 1.93
CA GLN A 289 -26.58 18.52 2.03
C GLN A 289 -25.52 18.92 1.00
N ALA A 290 -25.76 20.03 0.31
CA ALA A 290 -24.78 20.61 -0.60
C ALA A 290 -23.46 20.97 0.11
N GLY A 291 -22.34 20.81 -0.60
CA GLY A 291 -21.01 21.07 -0.06
C GLY A 291 -20.41 19.92 0.75
N ARG A 292 -20.96 18.70 0.64
CA ARG A 292 -20.38 17.46 1.16
C ARG A 292 -19.68 16.67 0.05
N ALA A 293 -18.55 16.05 0.38
CA ALA A 293 -17.86 15.10 -0.48
C ALA A 293 -17.11 14.05 0.35
N PHE A 294 -16.99 12.83 -0.17
CA PHE A 294 -16.25 11.73 0.44
C PHE A 294 -15.19 11.21 -0.53
N VAL A 295 -13.95 11.10 -0.06
CA VAL A 295 -12.79 10.64 -0.84
C VAL A 295 -12.23 9.40 -0.16
N ALA A 296 -12.19 8.29 -0.88
CA ALA A 296 -11.68 7.01 -0.39
C ALA A 296 -10.39 6.62 -1.13
N ALA A 297 -9.45 6.00 -0.43
CA ALA A 297 -8.35 5.29 -1.07
C ALA A 297 -8.86 4.05 -1.80
N ALA A 298 -8.29 3.72 -2.97
CA ALA A 298 -8.69 2.53 -3.75
C ALA A 298 -8.24 1.19 -3.13
N GLY A 299 -7.38 1.21 -2.11
CA GLY A 299 -6.71 0.04 -1.57
C GLY A 299 -5.36 -0.25 -2.23
N ASN A 300 -4.57 -1.10 -1.59
CA ASN A 300 -3.17 -1.38 -1.96
C ASN A 300 -2.97 -2.81 -2.48
N ALA A 301 -4.04 -3.55 -2.74
CA ALA A 301 -3.97 -4.98 -3.05
C ALA A 301 -3.89 -5.30 -4.56
N GLY A 302 -3.42 -4.36 -5.38
CA GLY A 302 -3.34 -4.53 -6.85
C GLY A 302 -2.38 -5.62 -7.32
N ASP A 303 -1.42 -6.03 -6.48
CA ASP A 303 -0.48 -7.13 -6.73
C ASP A 303 -0.69 -8.33 -5.80
N ILE A 304 -1.74 -8.31 -4.97
CA ILE A 304 -2.07 -9.43 -4.07
C ILE A 304 -3.00 -10.39 -4.83
N PRO A 305 -2.64 -11.68 -4.98
CA PRO A 305 -3.41 -12.63 -5.77
C PRO A 305 -4.57 -13.23 -4.94
N PHE A 306 -5.53 -12.39 -4.56
CA PHE A 306 -6.72 -12.81 -3.80
C PHE A 306 -8.03 -12.61 -4.59
N HIS A 307 -8.01 -11.92 -5.73
CA HIS A 307 -9.17 -11.78 -6.62
C HIS A 307 -9.00 -12.60 -7.91
N LEU A 308 -10.09 -13.22 -8.37
CA LEU A 308 -10.17 -14.00 -9.59
C LEU A 308 -11.46 -13.68 -10.37
N GLY A 309 -11.32 -13.28 -11.62
CA GLY A 309 -12.44 -13.20 -12.56
C GLY A 309 -12.63 -14.51 -13.33
N TYR A 310 -13.84 -15.08 -13.30
CA TYR A 310 -14.20 -16.32 -13.99
C TYR A 310 -15.07 -16.05 -15.22
N THR A 311 -14.76 -16.74 -16.32
CA THR A 311 -15.71 -17.01 -17.41
C THR A 311 -15.95 -18.50 -17.46
N VAL A 312 -17.15 -18.92 -17.09
CA VAL A 312 -17.53 -20.32 -16.91
C VAL A 312 -17.95 -20.93 -18.25
N THR A 313 -17.44 -22.12 -18.50
CA THR A 313 -17.73 -22.92 -19.70
C THR A 313 -18.45 -24.21 -19.32
N SER A 314 -19.01 -24.90 -20.31
CA SER A 314 -19.65 -26.19 -20.10
C SER A 314 -18.66 -27.29 -19.67
N ASP A 315 -17.36 -27.09 -19.90
CA ASP A 315 -16.30 -27.93 -19.34
C ASP A 315 -15.99 -27.54 -17.88
N THR A 316 -15.34 -28.44 -17.15
CA THR A 316 -14.99 -28.23 -15.74
C THR A 316 -13.68 -27.44 -15.62
N ASN A 317 -13.73 -26.27 -14.98
CA ASN A 317 -12.57 -25.48 -14.63
C ASN A 317 -12.37 -25.49 -13.10
N PHE A 318 -11.14 -25.30 -12.64
CA PHE A 318 -10.87 -25.16 -11.21
C PHE A 318 -9.69 -24.23 -10.92
N THR A 319 -9.69 -23.66 -9.72
CA THR A 319 -8.56 -22.91 -9.17
C THR A 319 -8.21 -23.43 -7.79
N PHE A 320 -6.91 -23.49 -7.46
CA PHE A 320 -6.43 -23.88 -6.14
C PHE A 320 -6.26 -22.68 -5.21
N PHE A 321 -6.71 -22.84 -3.97
CA PHE A 321 -6.50 -21.92 -2.86
C PHE A 321 -5.64 -22.62 -1.82
N ASN A 322 -4.50 -22.01 -1.50
CA ASN A 322 -3.61 -22.50 -0.46
C ASN A 322 -3.88 -21.71 0.82
N SER A 323 -4.57 -22.33 1.77
CA SER A 323 -4.80 -21.77 3.10
C SER A 323 -4.41 -22.78 4.17
N SER A 324 -3.73 -22.29 5.21
CA SER A 324 -3.37 -23.07 6.39
C SER A 324 -4.47 -23.08 7.46
N GLY A 325 -5.56 -22.33 7.24
CA GLY A 325 -6.70 -22.21 8.16
C GLY A 325 -8.04 -22.28 7.43
N ASN A 326 -9.07 -21.74 8.07
CA ASN A 326 -10.38 -21.62 7.44
C ASN A 326 -10.30 -20.70 6.21
N LEU A 327 -11.17 -20.94 5.24
CA LEU A 327 -11.20 -20.20 3.98
C LEU A 327 -12.63 -19.75 3.72
N LEU A 328 -12.83 -18.45 3.56
CA LEU A 328 -14.06 -17.88 3.03
C LEU A 328 -13.84 -17.58 1.56
N LEU A 329 -14.68 -18.14 0.69
CA LEU A 329 -14.76 -17.77 -0.71
C LEU A 329 -16.03 -16.95 -0.90
N GLN A 330 -15.92 -15.74 -1.43
CA GLN A 330 -17.07 -14.90 -1.77
C GLN A 330 -17.16 -14.76 -3.28
N MET A 331 -18.30 -15.15 -3.86
CA MET A 331 -18.50 -15.08 -5.31
C MET A 331 -19.66 -14.16 -5.64
N TRP A 332 -19.45 -13.24 -6.57
CA TRP A 332 -20.44 -12.22 -6.93
C TRP A 332 -20.59 -12.09 -8.45
N ALA A 333 -21.83 -11.95 -8.93
CA ALA A 333 -22.12 -11.41 -10.26
C ALA A 333 -23.60 -11.04 -10.41
N ASP A 334 -23.93 -10.35 -11.50
CA ASP A 334 -25.32 -10.14 -11.90
C ASP A 334 -26.06 -11.48 -12.08
N THR A 335 -27.35 -11.51 -11.74
CA THR A 335 -28.18 -12.72 -11.82
C THR A 335 -28.15 -13.41 -13.19
N SER A 336 -28.04 -12.65 -14.30
CA SER A 336 -27.96 -13.20 -15.65
C SER A 336 -26.70 -14.01 -15.90
N ASP A 337 -25.60 -13.63 -15.26
CA ASP A 337 -24.28 -14.21 -15.46
C ASP A 337 -23.98 -15.33 -14.47
N PHE A 338 -24.70 -15.40 -13.35
CA PHE A 338 -24.40 -16.35 -12.27
C PHE A 338 -25.37 -17.54 -12.19
N LYS A 339 -26.65 -17.36 -12.57
CA LYS A 339 -27.72 -18.35 -12.33
C LYS A 339 -27.50 -19.74 -12.95
N ASN A 340 -26.68 -19.81 -14.00
CA ASN A 340 -26.38 -21.04 -14.75
C ASN A 340 -24.97 -21.57 -14.46
N VAL A 341 -24.32 -21.07 -13.40
CA VAL A 341 -23.05 -21.60 -12.91
C VAL A 341 -23.34 -22.65 -11.84
N ASP A 342 -22.71 -23.81 -11.98
CA ASP A 342 -22.69 -24.86 -10.97
C ASP A 342 -21.32 -24.86 -10.28
N PHE A 343 -21.34 -24.89 -8.95
CA PHE A 343 -20.15 -24.84 -8.11
C PHE A 343 -19.92 -26.17 -7.40
N SER A 344 -18.66 -26.48 -7.15
CA SER A 344 -18.26 -27.57 -6.27
C SER A 344 -16.95 -27.23 -5.56
N ILE A 345 -16.85 -27.61 -4.29
CA ILE A 345 -15.63 -27.46 -3.51
C ILE A 345 -14.94 -28.81 -3.37
N GLY A 346 -13.63 -28.84 -3.64
CA GLY A 346 -12.80 -30.03 -3.49
C GLY A 346 -11.49 -29.75 -2.78
N ALA A 347 -10.66 -30.78 -2.68
CA ALA A 347 -9.36 -30.67 -2.04
C ALA A 347 -8.29 -31.53 -2.75
N ASP A 348 -7.04 -31.09 -2.62
CA ASP A 348 -5.86 -31.74 -3.19
C ASP A 348 -4.76 -31.85 -2.16
N LYS A 349 -4.12 -33.01 -2.13
CA LYS A 349 -2.85 -33.15 -1.43
C LYS A 349 -1.73 -32.83 -2.42
N MET A 350 -0.93 -31.81 -2.14
CA MET A 350 0.14 -31.37 -3.05
C MET A 350 1.46 -32.11 -2.81
N THR A 351 1.72 -32.54 -1.58
CA THR A 351 2.98 -33.17 -1.17
C THR A 351 2.74 -34.56 -0.55
N PRO A 352 3.65 -35.55 -0.74
CA PRO A 352 4.86 -35.51 -1.58
C PRO A 352 4.56 -35.54 -3.09
N TYR A 353 3.35 -35.90 -3.50
CA TYR A 353 2.88 -35.88 -4.87
C TYR A 353 1.46 -35.36 -4.92
N HIS A 354 1.10 -34.72 -6.03
CA HIS A 354 -0.25 -34.25 -6.29
C HIS A 354 -1.25 -35.42 -6.31
N SER A 355 -2.33 -35.29 -5.54
CA SER A 355 -3.43 -36.26 -5.49
C SER A 355 -4.73 -35.54 -5.16
N PHE A 356 -5.69 -35.61 -6.09
CA PHE A 356 -7.05 -35.15 -5.88
C PHE A 356 -7.75 -36.00 -4.80
N ARG A 357 -8.40 -35.34 -3.84
CA ARG A 357 -9.07 -35.97 -2.69
C ARG A 357 -10.59 -36.04 -2.82
N GLY A 358 -11.13 -35.55 -3.93
CA GLY A 358 -12.56 -35.51 -4.20
C GLY A 358 -13.13 -34.11 -4.02
N ASN A 359 -14.43 -34.02 -4.29
CA ASN A 359 -15.22 -32.80 -4.21
C ASN A 359 -16.64 -33.12 -3.75
N ILE A 360 -17.32 -32.13 -3.19
CA ILE A 360 -18.75 -32.22 -2.90
C ILE A 360 -19.58 -32.19 -4.20
N PRO A 361 -20.84 -32.66 -4.21
CA PRO A 361 -21.68 -32.58 -5.41
C PRO A 361 -21.77 -31.16 -5.96
N PHE A 362 -21.93 -31.04 -7.29
CA PHE A 362 -22.18 -29.74 -7.92
C PHE A 362 -23.54 -29.18 -7.49
N SER A 363 -23.59 -27.86 -7.34
CA SER A 363 -24.82 -27.15 -6.99
C SER A 363 -24.80 -25.75 -7.60
N SER A 364 -25.90 -25.35 -8.24
CA SER A 364 -26.14 -23.96 -8.62
C SER A 364 -26.54 -23.13 -7.40
N ILE A 365 -26.66 -21.82 -7.56
CA ILE A 365 -27.02 -20.92 -6.45
C ILE A 365 -28.44 -21.12 -5.91
N ALA A 366 -29.41 -21.52 -6.75
CA ALA A 366 -30.82 -21.60 -6.39
C ALA A 366 -31.13 -22.33 -5.06
N PRO A 367 -30.58 -23.52 -4.77
CA PRO A 367 -30.79 -24.20 -3.48
C PRO A 367 -30.17 -23.52 -2.25
N HIS A 368 -29.26 -22.57 -2.42
CA HIS A 368 -28.55 -21.87 -1.32
C HIS A 368 -29.17 -20.53 -0.96
N LEU A 369 -30.05 -19.99 -1.81
CA LEU A 369 -30.67 -18.68 -1.58
C LEU A 369 -31.43 -18.63 -0.23
N GLY A 370 -30.94 -17.79 0.68
CA GLY A 370 -31.56 -17.57 2.00
C GLY A 370 -31.45 -18.76 2.96
N VAL A 371 -30.61 -19.77 2.66
CA VAL A 371 -30.51 -21.00 3.45
C VAL A 371 -29.05 -21.38 3.65
N ILE A 372 -28.62 -21.49 4.92
CA ILE A 372 -27.31 -22.06 5.24
C ILE A 372 -27.34 -23.57 4.96
N ARG A 373 -26.43 -24.02 4.11
CA ARG A 373 -26.20 -25.44 3.84
C ARG A 373 -24.91 -25.92 4.45
N TYR A 374 -24.91 -27.18 4.86
CA TYR A 374 -23.77 -27.85 5.47
C TYR A 374 -23.36 -29.04 4.61
N ASP A 375 -22.09 -29.08 4.22
CA ASP A 375 -21.51 -30.16 3.45
C ASP A 375 -20.24 -30.67 4.11
N THR A 376 -19.84 -31.89 3.75
CA THR A 376 -18.61 -32.52 4.28
C THR A 376 -17.91 -33.28 3.18
N LEU A 377 -16.62 -32.99 2.99
CA LEU A 377 -15.78 -33.68 2.03
C LEU A 377 -15.13 -34.89 2.68
N TYR A 378 -15.27 -36.06 2.05
CA TYR A 378 -14.64 -37.30 2.45
C TYR A 378 -13.70 -37.83 1.36
N ASN A 379 -12.59 -38.46 1.76
CA ASN A 379 -11.71 -39.24 0.90
C ASN A 379 -11.49 -40.62 1.52
N ASN A 380 -11.93 -41.69 0.85
CA ASN A 380 -11.81 -43.07 1.33
C ASN A 380 -12.32 -43.27 2.77
N GLY A 381 -13.46 -42.66 3.11
CA GLY A 381 -14.07 -42.72 4.44
C GLY A 381 -13.48 -41.77 5.48
N ASN A 382 -12.35 -41.12 5.21
CA ASN A 382 -11.77 -40.11 6.09
C ASN A 382 -12.34 -38.72 5.75
N ARG A 383 -12.73 -37.96 6.78
CA ARG A 383 -13.15 -36.57 6.62
C ARG A 383 -11.94 -35.70 6.27
N ILE A 384 -12.12 -34.82 5.30
CA ILE A 384 -11.10 -33.86 4.83
C ILE A 384 -11.39 -32.47 5.38
N GLY A 385 -12.66 -32.10 5.43
CA GLY A 385 -13.12 -30.86 6.03
C GLY A 385 -14.63 -30.73 5.91
N ARG A 386 -15.17 -29.71 6.57
CA ARG A 386 -16.58 -29.32 6.50
C ARG A 386 -16.68 -28.00 5.76
N MET A 387 -17.85 -27.71 5.24
CA MET A 387 -18.13 -26.40 4.67
C MET A 387 -19.56 -25.97 4.92
N GLU A 388 -19.72 -24.66 5.01
CA GLU A 388 -20.99 -23.97 5.09
C GLU A 388 -21.14 -23.16 3.81
N SER A 389 -22.35 -23.12 3.25
CA SER A 389 -22.63 -22.30 2.07
C SER A 389 -23.93 -21.54 2.22
N TYR A 390 -23.96 -20.35 1.63
CA TYR A 390 -25.10 -19.46 1.67
C TYR A 390 -25.16 -18.66 0.38
N GLY A 391 -26.34 -18.60 -0.22
CA GLY A 391 -26.61 -17.77 -1.39
C GLY A 391 -27.47 -16.58 -0.98
N ASP A 392 -27.22 -15.42 -1.59
CA ASP A 392 -28.04 -14.23 -1.42
C ASP A 392 -28.36 -13.56 -2.76
N LEU A 393 -29.47 -12.81 -2.80
CA LEU A 393 -29.89 -11.99 -3.93
C LEU A 393 -30.07 -10.54 -3.46
N ILE A 394 -29.11 -9.69 -3.82
CA ILE A 394 -29.05 -8.29 -3.39
C ILE A 394 -29.10 -7.40 -4.63
N GLY A 395 -30.20 -6.68 -4.82
CA GLY A 395 -30.28 -5.64 -5.87
C GLY A 395 -29.99 -6.12 -7.30
N GLY A 396 -30.32 -7.38 -7.63
CA GLY A 396 -30.04 -7.99 -8.94
C GLY A 396 -28.65 -8.63 -9.08
N THR A 397 -27.84 -8.59 -8.02
CA THR A 397 -26.55 -9.28 -7.88
C THR A 397 -26.75 -10.54 -7.02
N TYR A 398 -26.21 -11.66 -7.45
CA TYR A 398 -26.11 -12.87 -6.65
C TYR A 398 -24.81 -12.88 -5.86
N SER A 399 -24.88 -13.28 -4.59
CA SER A 399 -23.74 -13.67 -3.76
C SER A 399 -23.80 -15.16 -3.49
N MET A 400 -22.70 -15.87 -3.63
CA MET A 400 -22.56 -17.24 -3.17
C MET A 400 -21.30 -17.36 -2.35
N GLU A 401 -21.44 -17.78 -1.11
CA GLU A 401 -20.33 -17.90 -0.18
C GLU A 401 -20.09 -19.36 0.20
N TYR A 402 -18.82 -19.73 0.33
CA TYR A 402 -18.39 -20.99 0.94
C TYR A 402 -17.43 -20.71 2.07
N TYR A 403 -17.80 -21.08 3.30
CA TYR A 403 -16.92 -21.09 4.44
C TYR A 403 -16.40 -22.50 4.69
N ILE A 404 -15.13 -22.72 4.39
CA ILE A 404 -14.46 -24.02 4.43
C ILE A 404 -13.68 -24.13 5.73
N ILE A 405 -13.89 -25.24 6.45
CA ILE A 405 -13.23 -25.58 7.71
C ILE A 405 -12.42 -26.87 7.50
N PRO A 406 -11.11 -26.75 7.19
CA PRO A 406 -10.26 -27.90 6.95
C PRO A 406 -9.98 -28.67 8.23
N ASP A 407 -9.93 -30.01 8.16
CA ASP A 407 -9.42 -30.82 9.29
C ASP A 407 -7.89 -30.79 9.37
N SER A 408 -7.21 -30.33 8.32
CA SER A 408 -5.75 -30.26 8.22
C SER A 408 -5.29 -29.23 7.20
N ALA A 409 -4.15 -28.59 7.47
CA ALA A 409 -3.44 -27.71 6.53
C ALA A 409 -2.68 -28.47 5.41
N ALA A 410 -2.86 -29.79 5.30
CA ALA A 410 -2.18 -30.63 4.31
C ALA A 410 -2.78 -30.53 2.88
N TYR A 411 -3.85 -29.75 2.71
CA TYR A 411 -4.61 -29.71 1.48
C TYR A 411 -4.68 -28.30 0.89
N ASN A 412 -4.53 -28.21 -0.43
CA ASN A 412 -5.03 -27.06 -1.17
C ASN A 412 -6.51 -27.29 -1.46
N TRP A 413 -7.33 -26.26 -1.27
CA TRP A 413 -8.75 -26.31 -1.59
C TRP A 413 -8.97 -25.89 -3.03
N ARG A 414 -10.01 -26.41 -3.68
CA ARG A 414 -10.37 -26.01 -5.04
C ARG A 414 -11.80 -25.52 -5.12
N LEU A 415 -11.97 -24.39 -5.81
CA LEU A 415 -13.25 -24.00 -6.39
C LEU A 415 -13.32 -24.63 -7.78
N ILE A 416 -14.37 -25.40 -8.02
CA ILE A 416 -14.63 -26.07 -9.29
C ILE A 416 -15.91 -25.49 -9.86
N THR A 417 -15.91 -25.16 -11.15
CA THR A 417 -17.08 -24.61 -11.83
C THR A 417 -17.37 -25.31 -13.15
N THR A 418 -18.64 -25.35 -13.50
CA THR A 418 -19.16 -25.77 -14.81
C THR A 418 -20.46 -25.02 -15.13
N GLY A 419 -20.96 -25.15 -16.36
CA GLY A 419 -22.18 -24.48 -16.82
C GLY A 419 -21.88 -23.30 -17.74
N THR A 420 -22.55 -22.17 -17.55
CA THR A 420 -22.32 -20.96 -18.37
C THR A 420 -22.51 -19.72 -17.53
N GLY A 421 -21.58 -18.78 -17.61
CA GLY A 421 -21.68 -17.57 -16.81
C GLY A 421 -20.37 -16.83 -16.60
N LYS A 422 -20.42 -15.81 -15.75
CA LYS A 422 -19.26 -15.05 -15.28
C LYS A 422 -19.47 -14.64 -13.83
N PHE A 423 -18.38 -14.59 -13.08
CA PHE A 423 -18.39 -14.09 -11.71
C PHE A 423 -16.99 -13.72 -11.25
N ASP A 424 -16.94 -12.88 -10.23
CA ASP A 424 -15.72 -12.57 -9.49
C ASP A 424 -15.70 -13.36 -8.19
N CYS A 425 -14.51 -13.85 -7.81
CA CYS A 425 -14.26 -14.55 -6.56
C CYS A 425 -13.15 -13.85 -5.79
N TRP A 426 -13.37 -13.69 -4.48
CA TRP A 426 -12.38 -13.21 -3.51
C TRP A 426 -12.07 -14.30 -2.48
#